data_AF-A0A960CZ91-F1
#
_entry.id   AF-A0A960CZ91-F1
#
_cell.length_a   1.000
_cell.length_b   1.000
_cell.length_c   1.000
_cell.angle_alpha   90.00
_cell.angle_beta   90.00
_cell.angle_gamma   90.00
#
_symmetry.space_group_name_H-M   'P 1'
#
loop_
_entity.id
_entity.type
_entity.pdbx_description
1 polymer ?
#
loop_
_entity_poly.entity_id
_entity_poly.type
_entity_poly.pdbx_seq_one_letter_code
_entity_poly.pdbx_strand_id
1 'polypeptide(L)'
;DGEAGFGGALNVYELQKAMIAAGVAGSHWEDQLASEKKCGHLGGKVLIPTQQHIRTLTSARLAADVADVPTVVIARTDAEAATLITSDVDERDRPFITGERTSEGFYRVKNGLEPCIARAKAYAPYSDLIWMETGTPDLELAAKFAEGVKSEFPDQMLAYNCSPSFNWKQHLDDSTIAKFQKELGAMGFKFQFITLAGFHALNYSMFDLAYGYARNQMSAYVELQEREFAAEDRGYTATKHQREVGAGYFDRIATTVDPTSSTTALAGSTEEGQFH
;
A
#
# COMPACT_ATOMS: atom_id res chain seq x y z
N ASP A 1 -2.17 -1.69 -5.53
CA ASP A 1 -1.34 -2.89 -5.32
C ASP A 1 -1.47 -3.75 -6.57
N GLY A 2 -0.38 -4.01 -7.28
CA GLY A 2 -0.35 -4.90 -8.44
C GLY A 2 0.00 -6.35 -8.09
N GLU A 3 0.26 -6.63 -6.81
CA GLU A 3 0.75 -7.89 -6.27
C GLU A 3 1.94 -8.45 -7.08
N ALA A 4 1.93 -9.76 -7.35
CA ALA A 4 2.84 -10.43 -8.27
C ALA A 4 2.32 -10.41 -9.73
N GLY A 5 1.37 -9.54 -10.04
CA GLY A 5 0.78 -9.38 -11.37
C GLY A 5 -0.13 -10.50 -11.85
N PHE A 6 -0.63 -11.32 -10.92
CA PHE A 6 -1.64 -12.36 -11.17
C PHE A 6 -1.24 -13.39 -12.26
N GLY A 7 0.06 -13.54 -12.54
CA GLY A 7 0.55 -14.50 -13.52
C GLY A 7 1.86 -14.09 -14.17
N GLY A 8 1.89 -14.14 -15.50
CA GLY A 8 3.06 -13.78 -16.32
C GLY A 8 3.03 -12.32 -16.79
N ALA A 9 3.93 -11.98 -17.73
CA ALA A 9 4.07 -10.62 -18.23
C ALA A 9 2.79 -10.05 -18.84
N LEU A 10 1.98 -10.86 -19.52
CA LEU A 10 0.72 -10.40 -20.12
C LEU A 10 -0.35 -10.07 -19.05
N ASN A 11 -0.38 -10.83 -17.95
CA ASN A 11 -1.27 -10.53 -16.82
C ASN A 11 -0.90 -9.20 -16.17
N VAL A 12 0.41 -8.96 -15.99
CA VAL A 12 0.94 -7.68 -15.51
C VAL A 12 0.53 -6.52 -16.42
N TYR A 13 0.68 -6.69 -17.74
CA TYR A 13 0.33 -5.67 -18.73
C TYR A 13 -1.14 -5.27 -18.63
N GLU A 14 -2.04 -6.27 -18.66
CA GLU A 14 -3.49 -6.02 -18.60
C GLU A 14 -3.91 -5.43 -17.25
N LEU A 15 -3.31 -5.88 -16.13
CA LEU A 15 -3.60 -5.28 -14.82
C LEU A 15 -3.16 -3.83 -14.76
N GLN A 16 -1.94 -3.51 -15.23
CA GLN A 16 -1.47 -2.12 -15.25
C GLN A 16 -2.38 -1.24 -16.12
N LYS A 17 -2.76 -1.71 -17.31
CA LYS A 17 -3.69 -1.01 -18.20
C LYS A 17 -5.06 -0.78 -17.52
N ALA A 18 -5.58 -1.77 -16.80
CA ALA A 18 -6.82 -1.63 -16.04
C ALA A 18 -6.70 -0.61 -14.90
N MET A 19 -5.57 -0.61 -14.17
CA MET A 19 -5.32 0.37 -13.11
C MET A 19 -5.20 1.79 -13.69
N ILE A 20 -4.54 1.97 -14.84
CA ILE A 20 -4.47 3.25 -15.56
C ILE A 20 -5.85 3.73 -15.99
N ALA A 21 -6.68 2.84 -16.57
CA ALA A 21 -8.05 3.17 -16.95
C ALA A 21 -8.91 3.60 -15.74
N ALA A 22 -8.60 3.10 -14.54
CA ALA A 22 -9.22 3.51 -13.29
C ALA A 22 -8.62 4.80 -12.67
N GLY A 23 -7.63 5.44 -13.31
CA GLY A 23 -7.03 6.69 -12.87
C GLY A 23 -5.89 6.55 -11.85
N VAL A 24 -5.20 5.42 -11.81
CA VAL A 24 -4.08 5.23 -10.87
C VAL A 24 -2.91 6.19 -11.16
N ALA A 25 -2.30 6.76 -10.12
CA ALA A 25 -1.08 7.55 -10.23
C ALA A 25 0.19 6.69 -10.26
N GLY A 26 0.18 5.56 -9.53
CA GLY A 26 1.30 4.62 -9.48
C GLY A 26 0.88 3.23 -9.02
N SER A 27 1.66 2.23 -9.42
CA SER A 27 1.44 0.82 -9.08
C SER A 27 2.75 0.19 -8.58
N HIS A 28 2.62 -0.74 -7.64
CA HIS A 28 3.76 -1.53 -7.17
C HIS A 28 3.61 -2.99 -7.56
N TRP A 29 4.74 -3.65 -7.78
CA TRP A 29 4.85 -5.03 -8.24
C TRP A 29 5.90 -5.75 -7.40
N GLU A 30 5.61 -6.97 -6.95
CA GLU A 30 6.52 -7.72 -6.08
C GLU A 30 7.10 -8.98 -6.77
N ASP A 31 8.30 -9.37 -6.36
CA ASP A 31 9.06 -10.48 -6.94
C ASP A 31 8.71 -11.86 -6.38
N GLN A 32 7.42 -12.07 -6.05
CA GLN A 32 6.87 -13.36 -5.65
C GLN A 32 6.30 -14.16 -6.84
N LEU A 33 6.18 -15.48 -6.66
CA LEU A 33 5.42 -16.34 -7.56
C LEU A 33 3.92 -16.10 -7.35
N ALA A 34 3.21 -15.65 -8.38
CA ALA A 34 1.79 -15.29 -8.29
C ALA A 34 0.87 -16.41 -7.77
N SER A 35 1.10 -17.67 -8.17
CA SER A 35 0.30 -18.80 -7.69
C SER A 35 0.50 -19.12 -6.21
N GLU A 36 1.57 -18.59 -5.60
CA GLU A 36 1.91 -18.77 -4.18
C GLU A 36 2.11 -17.45 -3.45
N LYS A 37 1.54 -16.36 -3.97
CA LYS A 37 1.65 -15.03 -3.37
C LYS A 37 1.20 -15.03 -1.92
N LYS A 38 1.93 -14.34 -1.05
CA LYS A 38 1.55 -14.11 0.36
C LYS A 38 1.65 -12.63 0.72
N CYS A 39 1.01 -12.25 1.83
CA CYS A 39 1.38 -11.00 2.49
C CYS A 39 2.87 -11.05 2.87
N GLY A 40 3.56 -9.92 2.80
CA GLY A 40 4.99 -9.86 3.07
C GLY A 40 5.39 -10.34 4.47
N HIS A 41 4.48 -10.21 5.43
CA HIS A 41 4.68 -10.58 6.83
C HIS A 41 4.19 -12.00 7.15
N LEU A 42 3.87 -12.81 6.13
CA LEU A 42 3.53 -14.23 6.27
C LEU A 42 4.71 -15.11 5.84
N GLY A 43 4.76 -16.32 6.40
CA GLY A 43 5.68 -17.36 5.95
C GLY A 43 5.31 -17.95 4.59
N GLY A 44 6.18 -18.81 4.04
CA GLY A 44 5.89 -19.56 2.81
C GLY A 44 5.96 -18.74 1.52
N LYS A 45 6.65 -17.59 1.52
CA LYS A 45 6.90 -16.78 0.32
C LYS A 45 7.86 -17.50 -0.63
N VAL A 46 7.54 -17.47 -1.93
CA VAL A 46 8.36 -18.05 -3.00
C VAL A 46 8.74 -16.94 -3.97
N LEU A 47 10.04 -16.68 -4.12
CA LEU A 47 10.57 -15.70 -5.06
C LEU A 47 10.54 -16.22 -6.50
N ILE A 48 10.44 -15.29 -7.45
CA ILE A 48 10.79 -15.51 -8.85
C ILE A 48 12.24 -15.07 -9.14
N PRO A 49 12.86 -15.56 -10.23
CA PRO A 49 14.20 -15.12 -10.61
C PRO A 49 14.24 -13.61 -10.86
N THR A 50 15.38 -12.98 -10.59
CA THR A 50 15.58 -11.54 -10.76
C THR A 50 15.17 -11.07 -12.16
N GLN A 51 15.56 -11.79 -13.23
CA GLN A 51 15.16 -11.45 -14.60
C GLN A 51 13.65 -11.54 -14.85
N GLN A 52 12.96 -12.44 -14.16
CA GLN A 52 11.51 -12.58 -14.31
C GLN A 52 10.80 -11.36 -13.72
N HIS A 53 11.29 -10.80 -12.61
CA HIS A 53 10.70 -9.60 -12.05
C HIS A 53 11.04 -8.35 -12.88
N ILE A 54 12.24 -8.26 -13.45
CA ILE A 54 12.55 -7.21 -14.45
C ILE A 54 11.57 -7.27 -15.63
N ARG A 55 11.19 -8.47 -16.09
CA ARG A 55 10.17 -8.64 -17.14
C ARG A 55 8.80 -8.14 -16.68
N THR A 56 8.42 -8.34 -15.42
CA THR A 56 7.21 -7.75 -14.82
C THR A 56 7.27 -6.22 -14.86
N LEU A 57 8.34 -5.61 -14.36
CA LEU A 57 8.51 -4.15 -14.33
C LEU A 57 8.50 -3.54 -15.74
N THR A 58 9.16 -4.21 -16.70
CA THR A 58 9.15 -3.81 -18.11
C THR A 58 7.75 -3.88 -18.71
N SER A 59 6.96 -4.91 -18.37
CA SER A 59 5.58 -5.06 -18.84
C SER A 59 4.67 -3.96 -18.29
N ALA A 60 4.82 -3.63 -17.01
CA ALA A 60 4.10 -2.52 -16.39
C ALA A 60 4.48 -1.17 -17.02
N ARG A 61 5.77 -0.93 -17.30
CA ARG A 61 6.21 0.28 -18.01
C ARG A 61 5.62 0.34 -19.42
N LEU A 62 5.68 -0.76 -20.17
CA LEU A 62 5.10 -0.83 -21.52
C LEU A 62 3.60 -0.50 -21.52
N ALA A 63 2.83 -0.99 -20.54
CA ALA A 63 1.41 -0.66 -20.43
C ALA A 63 1.17 0.84 -20.17
N ALA A 64 2.03 1.48 -19.37
CA ALA A 64 1.98 2.93 -19.15
C ALA A 64 2.35 3.72 -20.42
N ASP A 65 3.42 3.30 -21.10
CA ASP A 65 3.89 3.94 -22.34
C ASP A 65 2.83 3.82 -23.45
N VAL A 66 2.20 2.65 -23.63
CA VAL A 66 1.13 2.45 -24.62
C VAL A 66 -0.14 3.24 -24.27
N ALA A 67 -0.42 3.44 -23.00
CA ALA A 67 -1.53 4.28 -22.54
C ALA A 67 -1.19 5.79 -22.54
N ASP A 68 0.03 6.16 -22.95
CA ASP A 68 0.54 7.54 -23.02
C ASP A 68 0.39 8.32 -21.70
N VAL A 69 0.75 7.67 -20.58
CA VAL A 69 0.71 8.28 -19.25
C VAL A 69 1.98 7.98 -18.45
N PRO A 70 2.50 8.95 -17.67
CA PRO A 70 3.71 8.79 -16.87
C PRO A 70 3.41 8.10 -15.53
N THR A 71 2.76 6.94 -15.54
CA THR A 71 2.42 6.20 -14.30
C THR A 71 3.69 5.80 -13.54
N VAL A 72 3.71 6.03 -12.22
CA VAL A 72 4.83 5.68 -11.35
C VAL A 72 4.87 4.16 -11.15
N VAL A 73 6.02 3.52 -11.39
CA VAL A 73 6.25 2.08 -11.22
C VAL A 73 7.14 1.86 -10.00
N ILE A 74 6.64 1.09 -9.02
CA ILE A 74 7.35 0.77 -7.78
C ILE A 74 7.75 -0.71 -7.79
N ALA A 75 9.03 -1.01 -7.67
CA ALA A 75 9.52 -2.38 -7.55
C ALA A 75 9.60 -2.80 -6.07
N ARG A 76 8.99 -3.93 -5.72
CA ARG A 76 9.04 -4.51 -4.39
C ARG A 76 9.84 -5.82 -4.39
N THR A 77 10.74 -5.96 -3.42
CA THR A 77 11.41 -7.24 -3.12
C THR A 77 10.91 -7.83 -1.81
N ASP A 78 10.65 -9.14 -1.81
CA ASP A 78 10.24 -9.94 -0.64
C ASP A 78 11.38 -10.82 -0.09
N ALA A 79 12.60 -10.65 -0.59
CA ALA A 79 13.76 -11.50 -0.30
C ALA A 79 14.28 -11.41 1.15
N GLU A 80 13.77 -10.48 1.97
CA GLU A 80 14.16 -10.35 3.38
C GLU A 80 13.74 -11.57 4.19
N ALA A 81 12.54 -12.10 3.94
CA ALA A 81 11.98 -13.24 4.67
C ALA A 81 11.65 -14.46 3.79
N ALA A 82 11.66 -14.31 2.45
CA ALA A 82 11.38 -15.44 1.56
C ALA A 82 12.53 -16.45 1.55
N THR A 83 12.22 -17.71 1.89
CA THR A 83 13.21 -18.81 1.96
C THR A 83 13.13 -19.78 0.78
N LEU A 84 12.31 -19.47 -0.22
CA LEU A 84 12.12 -20.26 -1.43
C LEU A 84 12.28 -19.40 -2.68
N ILE A 85 12.79 -19.99 -3.76
CA ILE A 85 12.81 -19.42 -5.12
C ILE A 85 12.42 -20.50 -6.13
N THR A 86 11.74 -20.10 -7.19
CA THR A 86 11.25 -21.05 -8.21
C THR A 86 12.35 -21.71 -9.03
N SER A 87 13.46 -21.01 -9.30
CA SER A 87 14.56 -21.51 -10.14
C SER A 87 15.89 -20.82 -9.82
N ASP A 88 16.99 -21.52 -10.06
CA ASP A 88 18.39 -21.08 -9.98
C ASP A 88 18.97 -20.59 -11.33
N VAL A 89 18.10 -20.39 -12.33
CA VAL A 89 18.50 -20.06 -13.71
C VAL A 89 19.29 -18.76 -13.81
N ASP A 90 18.95 -17.76 -12.99
CA ASP A 90 19.55 -16.43 -13.01
C ASP A 90 20.81 -16.39 -12.14
N GLU A 91 21.93 -16.03 -12.75
CA GLU A 91 23.25 -15.99 -12.09
C GLU A 91 23.30 -15.04 -10.90
N ARG A 92 22.47 -13.99 -10.89
CA ARG A 92 22.37 -13.03 -9.79
C ARG A 92 21.75 -13.62 -8.53
N ASP A 93 20.94 -14.67 -8.69
CA ASP A 93 20.26 -15.33 -7.57
C ASP A 93 21.09 -16.48 -6.98
N ARG A 94 21.96 -17.10 -7.79
CA ARG A 94 22.79 -18.26 -7.40
C ARG A 94 23.61 -18.06 -6.12
N PRO A 95 24.20 -16.88 -5.80
CA PRO A 95 24.93 -16.68 -4.55
C PRO A 95 24.11 -16.96 -3.28
N PHE A 96 22.79 -16.84 -3.37
CA PHE A 96 21.87 -17.00 -2.24
C PHE A 96 21.25 -18.40 -2.17
N ILE A 97 21.46 -19.26 -3.16
CA ILE A 97 20.85 -20.59 -3.22
C ILE A 97 21.65 -21.58 -2.37
N THR A 98 20.96 -22.39 -1.56
CA THR A 98 21.62 -23.36 -0.68
C THR A 98 21.95 -24.69 -1.37
N GLY A 99 21.28 -24.97 -2.49
CA GLY A 99 21.36 -26.24 -3.23
C GLY A 99 20.26 -27.24 -2.87
N GLU A 100 19.50 -27.01 -1.80
CA GLU A 100 18.37 -27.86 -1.40
C GLU A 100 17.10 -27.53 -2.18
N ARG A 101 16.27 -28.55 -2.42
CA ARG A 101 14.95 -28.40 -3.06
C ARG A 101 13.81 -28.98 -2.22
N THR A 102 12.62 -28.42 -2.38
CA THR A 102 11.38 -28.93 -1.75
C THR A 102 10.69 -30.00 -2.61
N SER A 103 9.63 -30.63 -2.09
CA SER A 103 8.79 -31.60 -2.80
C SER A 103 8.14 -31.04 -4.06
N GLU A 104 7.75 -29.77 -4.04
CA GLU A 104 7.19 -29.03 -5.18
C GLU A 104 8.27 -28.65 -6.20
N GLY A 105 9.54 -28.80 -5.81
CA GLY A 105 10.69 -28.55 -6.65
C GLY A 105 11.28 -27.15 -6.53
N PHE A 106 10.83 -26.32 -5.60
CA PHE A 106 11.42 -25.00 -5.34
C PHE A 106 12.81 -25.13 -4.71
N TYR A 107 13.69 -24.16 -4.96
CA TYR A 107 15.00 -24.07 -4.34
C TYR A 107 14.92 -23.32 -3.01
N ARG A 108 15.71 -23.75 -2.03
CA ARG A 108 15.93 -23.00 -0.78
C ARG A 108 16.93 -21.86 -1.00
N VAL A 109 16.63 -20.70 -0.42
CA VAL A 109 17.50 -19.51 -0.46
C VAL A 109 17.81 -18.99 0.93
N LYS A 110 18.99 -18.37 1.05
CA LYS A 110 19.37 -17.51 2.17
C LYS A 110 18.66 -16.17 2.02
N ASN A 111 17.69 -15.91 2.88
CA ASN A 111 16.95 -14.65 2.94
C ASN A 111 17.75 -13.56 3.69
N GLY A 112 17.33 -12.32 3.56
CA GLY A 112 17.84 -11.19 4.36
C GLY A 112 18.17 -9.94 3.55
N LEU A 113 18.97 -9.05 4.13
CA LEU A 113 19.29 -7.75 3.54
C LEU A 113 20.12 -7.85 2.25
N GLU A 114 21.10 -8.75 2.20
CA GLU A 114 22.00 -8.90 1.05
C GLU A 114 21.26 -9.19 -0.27
N PRO A 115 20.38 -10.22 -0.36
CA PRO A 115 19.62 -10.46 -1.58
C PRO A 115 18.64 -9.31 -1.90
N CYS A 116 18.14 -8.58 -0.88
CA CYS A 116 17.30 -7.41 -1.12
C CYS A 116 18.06 -6.28 -1.81
N ILE A 117 19.27 -5.96 -1.34
CA ILE A 117 20.12 -4.92 -1.96
C ILE A 117 20.49 -5.33 -3.39
N ALA A 118 20.88 -6.60 -3.61
CA ALA A 118 21.24 -7.10 -4.94
C ALA A 118 20.06 -6.99 -5.93
N ARG A 119 18.86 -7.41 -5.50
CA ARG A 119 17.63 -7.33 -6.30
C ARG A 119 17.21 -5.88 -6.54
N ALA A 120 17.25 -5.04 -5.51
CA ALA A 120 16.96 -3.61 -5.65
C ALA A 120 17.85 -2.94 -6.70
N LYS A 121 19.16 -3.17 -6.67
CA LYS A 121 20.09 -2.65 -7.70
C LYS A 121 19.74 -3.15 -9.10
N ALA A 122 19.33 -4.41 -9.23
CA ALA A 122 18.90 -4.96 -10.52
C ALA A 122 17.57 -4.35 -11.02
N TYR A 123 16.68 -3.93 -10.11
CA TYR A 123 15.37 -3.37 -10.42
C TYR A 123 15.39 -1.85 -10.64
N ALA A 124 16.41 -1.14 -10.11
CA ALA A 124 16.49 0.32 -10.16
C ALA A 124 16.31 0.92 -11.56
N PRO A 125 16.93 0.40 -12.64
CA PRO A 125 16.71 0.96 -13.99
C PRO A 125 15.29 0.80 -14.55
N TYR A 126 14.45 0.00 -13.90
CA TYR A 126 13.10 -0.35 -14.34
C TYR A 126 12.01 0.16 -13.38
N SER A 127 12.37 0.97 -12.38
CA SER A 127 11.43 1.44 -11.36
C SER A 127 11.72 2.86 -10.90
N ASP A 128 10.65 3.61 -10.64
CA ASP A 128 10.74 4.98 -10.12
C ASP A 128 10.99 4.99 -8.60
N LEU A 129 10.46 3.99 -7.89
CA LEU A 129 10.73 3.74 -6.48
C LEU A 129 11.02 2.26 -6.22
N ILE A 130 11.82 1.99 -5.18
CA ILE A 130 12.08 0.63 -4.70
C ILE A 130 11.60 0.47 -3.26
N TRP A 131 10.97 -0.66 -2.98
CA TRP A 131 10.49 -1.07 -1.67
C TRP A 131 11.07 -2.43 -1.31
N MET A 132 11.72 -2.54 -0.15
CA MET A 132 12.04 -3.81 0.49
C MET A 132 11.04 -4.08 1.61
N GLU A 133 10.41 -5.25 1.60
CA GLU A 133 9.63 -5.72 2.75
C GLU A 133 10.56 -6.08 3.93
N THR A 134 10.12 -5.88 5.17
CA THR A 134 10.93 -6.11 6.38
C THR A 134 10.15 -6.85 7.46
N GLY A 135 10.84 -7.68 8.26
CA GLY A 135 10.22 -8.38 9.40
C GLY A 135 9.90 -7.49 10.62
N THR A 136 10.55 -6.33 10.76
CA THR A 136 10.38 -5.41 11.90
C THR A 136 10.47 -3.93 11.46
N PRO A 137 9.95 -2.97 12.25
CA PRO A 137 10.13 -1.54 12.02
C PRO A 137 11.50 -1.09 12.55
N ASP A 138 12.55 -1.21 11.73
CA ASP A 138 13.94 -0.98 12.13
C ASP A 138 14.62 0.10 11.25
N LEU A 139 14.97 1.24 11.87
CA LEU A 139 15.63 2.35 11.18
C LEU A 139 17.07 2.05 10.76
N GLU A 140 17.80 1.20 11.49
CA GLU A 140 19.16 0.82 11.12
C GLU A 140 19.15 -0.11 9.90
N LEU A 141 18.22 -1.06 9.86
CA LEU A 141 18.01 -1.91 8.69
C LEU A 141 17.63 -1.07 7.46
N ALA A 142 16.72 -0.11 7.65
CA ALA A 142 16.28 0.81 6.61
C ALA A 142 17.45 1.67 6.08
N ALA A 143 18.31 2.18 6.96
CA ALA A 143 19.49 2.95 6.58
C ALA A 143 20.47 2.11 5.75
N LYS A 144 20.79 0.88 6.18
CA LYS A 144 21.70 -0.03 5.45
C LYS A 144 21.16 -0.38 4.07
N PHE A 145 19.84 -0.61 3.95
CA PHE A 145 19.21 -0.83 2.64
C PHE A 145 19.33 0.41 1.75
N ALA A 146 19.01 1.58 2.28
CA ALA A 146 19.05 2.83 1.53
C ALA A 146 20.48 3.16 1.06
N GLU A 147 21.48 3.07 1.93
CA GLU A 147 22.90 3.24 1.59
C GLU A 147 23.35 2.21 0.55
N GLY A 148 22.94 0.94 0.72
CA GLY A 148 23.24 -0.14 -0.21
C GLY A 148 22.77 0.18 -1.63
N VAL A 149 21.51 0.61 -1.80
CA VAL A 149 20.96 0.99 -3.11
C VAL A 149 21.61 2.27 -3.64
N LYS A 150 21.70 3.32 -2.80
CA LYS A 150 22.18 4.65 -3.20
C LYS A 150 23.67 4.72 -3.49
N SER A 151 24.44 3.72 -3.07
CA SER A 151 25.85 3.58 -3.46
C SER A 151 26.04 3.45 -4.99
N GLU A 152 25.04 2.91 -5.70
CA GLU A 152 25.05 2.76 -7.16
C GLU A 152 24.01 3.65 -7.85
N PHE A 153 22.88 3.91 -7.18
CA PHE A 153 21.80 4.76 -7.71
C PHE A 153 21.49 5.91 -6.73
N PRO A 154 22.33 6.96 -6.68
CA PRO A 154 22.24 8.02 -5.67
C PRO A 154 20.86 8.67 -5.56
N ASP A 155 20.22 8.89 -6.71
CA ASP A 155 18.93 9.59 -6.82
C ASP A 155 17.71 8.66 -6.70
N GLN A 156 17.91 7.33 -6.58
CA GLN A 156 16.81 6.36 -6.47
C GLN A 156 15.91 6.71 -5.28
N MET A 157 14.64 6.92 -5.54
CA MET A 157 13.64 7.09 -4.48
C MET A 157 13.26 5.73 -3.91
N LEU A 158 12.96 5.70 -2.61
CA LEU A 158 12.58 4.49 -1.89
C LEU A 158 11.16 4.63 -1.33
N ALA A 159 10.53 3.48 -1.08
CA ALA A 159 9.25 3.39 -0.41
C ALA A 159 9.31 2.47 0.82
N TYR A 160 8.55 2.80 1.87
CA TYR A 160 8.55 2.08 3.14
C TYR A 160 7.13 1.76 3.59
N ASN A 161 6.89 0.49 3.93
CA ASN A 161 5.65 0.04 4.54
C ASN A 161 5.72 0.17 6.07
N CYS A 162 5.02 1.14 6.63
CA CYS A 162 4.78 1.27 8.07
C CYS A 162 3.69 0.26 8.49
N SER A 163 4.02 -1.03 8.43
CA SER A 163 3.06 -2.13 8.49
C SER A 163 2.33 -2.23 9.83
N PRO A 164 0.98 -2.39 9.83
CA PRO A 164 0.24 -2.81 11.02
C PRO A 164 0.50 -4.26 11.44
N SER A 165 1.15 -5.07 10.60
CA SER A 165 1.61 -6.40 11.00
C SER A 165 2.76 -6.35 12.01
N PHE A 166 3.38 -5.19 12.22
CA PHE A 166 4.31 -4.96 13.31
C PHE A 166 3.57 -4.69 14.62
N ASN A 167 4.05 -5.31 15.71
CA ASN A 167 3.70 -4.84 17.05
C ASN A 167 4.61 -3.65 17.42
N TRP A 168 4.20 -2.43 17.03
CA TRP A 168 5.02 -1.22 17.15
C TRP A 168 5.60 -0.99 18.56
N LYS A 169 4.78 -1.11 19.61
CA LYS A 169 5.23 -0.90 21.00
C LYS A 169 6.05 -2.05 21.59
N GLN A 170 6.02 -3.22 20.97
CA GLN A 170 6.93 -4.31 21.33
C GLN A 170 8.34 -4.06 20.80
N HIS A 171 8.47 -3.38 19.66
CA HIS A 171 9.76 -3.15 19.01
C HIS A 171 10.38 -1.80 19.35
N LEU A 172 9.57 -0.76 19.54
CA LEU A 172 10.03 0.62 19.62
C LEU A 172 9.44 1.36 20.82
N ASP A 173 10.22 2.28 21.38
CA ASP A 173 9.72 3.27 22.34
C ASP A 173 8.95 4.41 21.65
N ASP A 174 8.17 5.16 22.44
CA ASP A 174 7.31 6.25 21.95
C ASP A 174 8.12 7.37 21.24
N SER A 175 9.36 7.62 21.67
CA SER A 175 10.21 8.66 21.07
C SER A 175 10.68 8.26 19.67
N THR A 176 10.97 6.97 19.46
CA THR A 176 11.38 6.41 18.19
C THR A 176 10.20 6.31 17.24
N ILE A 177 9.03 5.87 17.72
CA ILE A 177 7.78 5.89 16.94
C ILE A 177 7.47 7.31 16.44
N ALA A 178 7.59 8.32 17.31
CA ALA A 178 7.28 9.70 16.96
C ALA A 178 8.17 10.29 15.85
N LYS A 179 9.42 9.85 15.74
CA LYS A 179 10.36 10.32 14.70
C LYS A 179 10.50 9.37 13.50
N PHE A 180 9.90 8.17 13.56
CA PHE A 180 10.16 7.07 12.61
C PHE A 180 10.07 7.50 11.15
N GLN A 181 8.95 8.09 10.75
CA GLN A 181 8.74 8.52 9.35
C GLN A 181 9.64 9.69 8.93
N LYS A 182 9.99 10.57 9.87
CA LYS A 182 10.89 11.70 9.62
C LYS A 182 12.31 11.22 9.31
N GLU A 183 12.81 10.27 10.09
CA GLU A 183 14.12 9.64 9.88
C GLU A 183 14.16 8.89 8.55
N LEU A 184 13.12 8.08 8.25
CA LEU A 184 12.98 7.42 6.94
C LEU A 184 13.00 8.42 5.77
N GLY A 185 12.33 9.56 5.91
CA GLY A 185 12.29 10.61 4.89
C GLY A 185 13.68 11.19 4.58
N ALA A 186 14.54 11.31 5.60
CA ALA A 186 15.92 11.76 5.46
C ALA A 186 16.82 10.72 4.74
N MET A 187 16.54 9.42 4.89
CA MET A 187 17.25 8.32 4.22
C MET A 187 16.86 8.15 2.73
N GLY A 188 15.79 8.81 2.29
CA GLY A 188 15.30 8.74 0.91
C GLY A 188 14.04 7.91 0.70
N PHE A 189 13.36 7.47 1.77
CA PHE A 189 12.02 6.87 1.69
C PHE A 189 10.97 7.96 1.49
N LYS A 190 10.72 8.30 0.21
CA LYS A 190 9.85 9.42 -0.20
C LYS A 190 8.37 9.05 -0.27
N PHE A 191 8.06 7.75 -0.34
CA PHE A 191 6.70 7.25 -0.22
C PHE A 191 6.58 6.33 0.98
N GLN A 192 5.76 6.70 1.96
CA GLN A 192 5.57 5.94 3.20
C GLN A 192 4.09 5.73 3.43
N PHE A 193 3.70 4.51 3.77
CA PHE A 193 2.29 4.14 3.83
C PHE A 193 2.02 3.11 4.92
N ILE A 194 0.81 3.14 5.49
CA ILE A 194 0.30 2.14 6.43
C ILE A 194 -0.70 1.27 5.67
N THR A 195 -0.30 0.06 5.29
CA THR A 195 -1.09 -0.82 4.40
C THR A 195 -2.50 -1.11 4.89
N LEU A 196 -2.66 -1.47 6.17
CA LEU A 196 -3.93 -1.94 6.74
C LEU A 196 -4.64 -0.89 7.61
N ALA A 197 -4.31 0.40 7.46
CA ALA A 197 -4.92 1.47 8.25
C ALA A 197 -6.46 1.46 8.16
N GLY A 198 -7.01 1.35 6.94
CA GLY A 198 -8.45 1.30 6.72
C GLY A 198 -9.10 0.07 7.37
N PHE A 199 -8.48 -1.11 7.26
CA PHE A 199 -8.99 -2.34 7.87
C PHE A 199 -9.08 -2.22 9.40
N HIS A 200 -8.01 -1.75 10.05
CA HIS A 200 -7.99 -1.61 11.51
C HIS A 200 -8.95 -0.52 12.00
N ALA A 201 -8.98 0.64 11.33
CA ALA A 201 -9.88 1.74 11.71
C ALA A 201 -11.36 1.34 11.58
N LEU A 202 -11.73 0.70 10.46
CA LEU A 202 -13.11 0.27 10.20
C LEU A 202 -13.56 -0.81 11.20
N ASN A 203 -12.77 -1.86 11.40
CA ASN A 203 -13.16 -2.96 12.28
C ASN A 203 -13.22 -2.51 13.74
N TYR A 204 -12.23 -1.75 14.22
CA TYR A 204 -12.18 -1.32 15.60
C TYR A 204 -13.33 -0.35 15.94
N SER A 205 -13.55 0.68 15.11
CA SER A 205 -14.61 1.66 15.35
C SER A 205 -15.99 1.02 15.37
N MET A 206 -16.26 0.10 14.45
CA MET A 206 -17.54 -0.61 14.42
C MET A 206 -17.69 -1.59 15.58
N PHE A 207 -16.62 -2.29 15.99
CA PHE A 207 -16.65 -3.16 17.15
C PHE A 207 -16.97 -2.38 18.42
N ASP A 208 -16.29 -1.26 18.65
CA ASP A 208 -16.50 -0.40 19.82
C ASP A 208 -17.94 0.15 19.85
N LEU A 209 -18.41 0.69 18.72
CA LEU A 209 -19.79 1.17 18.58
C LEU A 209 -20.81 0.06 18.83
N ALA A 210 -20.68 -1.10 18.20
CA ALA A 210 -21.61 -2.22 18.36
C ALA A 210 -21.60 -2.77 19.80
N TYR A 211 -20.42 -2.85 20.43
CA TYR A 211 -20.26 -3.28 21.80
C TYR A 211 -20.96 -2.33 22.78
N GLY A 212 -20.77 -1.02 22.60
CA GLY A 212 -21.44 0.03 23.37
C GLY A 212 -22.94 0.03 23.12
N TYR A 213 -23.39 -0.03 21.86
CA TYR A 213 -24.80 0.00 21.49
C TYR A 213 -25.58 -1.20 22.03
N ALA A 214 -24.97 -2.39 22.03
CA ALA A 214 -25.57 -3.58 22.63
C ALA A 214 -25.86 -3.43 24.13
N ARG A 215 -25.14 -2.53 24.83
CA ARG A 215 -25.26 -2.33 26.28
C ARG A 215 -26.02 -1.06 26.66
N ASN A 216 -25.81 0.02 25.91
CA ASN A 216 -26.26 1.36 26.26
C ASN A 216 -27.11 2.02 25.15
N GLN A 217 -27.41 1.28 24.06
CA GLN A 217 -28.24 1.72 22.94
C GLN A 217 -27.81 3.11 22.44
N MET A 218 -28.75 4.06 22.34
CA MET A 218 -28.53 5.37 21.75
C MET A 218 -27.42 6.17 22.43
N SER A 219 -27.15 5.97 23.72
CA SER A 219 -26.05 6.69 24.41
C SER A 219 -24.70 6.44 23.72
N ALA A 220 -24.43 5.20 23.29
CA ALA A 220 -23.20 4.86 22.59
C ALA A 220 -23.10 5.52 21.19
N TYR A 221 -24.24 5.68 20.50
CA TYR A 221 -24.27 6.36 19.21
C TYR A 221 -24.12 7.88 19.36
N VAL A 222 -24.78 8.48 20.37
CA VAL A 222 -24.67 9.91 20.68
C VAL A 222 -23.22 10.26 21.03
N GLU A 223 -22.50 9.40 21.76
CA GLU A 223 -21.07 9.61 22.01
C GLU A 223 -20.22 9.67 20.72
N LEU A 224 -20.58 8.90 19.68
CA LEU A 224 -19.93 9.02 18.36
C LEU A 224 -20.27 10.35 17.70
N GLN A 225 -21.56 10.71 17.67
CA GLN A 225 -22.03 11.96 17.06
C GLN A 225 -21.40 13.20 17.72
N GLU A 226 -21.26 13.22 19.05
CA GLU A 226 -20.57 14.31 19.76
C GLU A 226 -19.08 14.39 19.41
N ARG A 227 -18.42 13.24 19.17
CA ARG A 227 -17.03 13.23 18.66
C ARG A 227 -16.94 13.73 17.21
N GLU A 228 -17.96 13.52 16.39
CA GLU A 228 -18.05 14.08 15.03
C GLU A 228 -18.16 15.60 15.09
N PHE A 229 -19.09 16.15 15.88
CA PHE A 229 -19.21 17.60 16.10
C PHE A 229 -17.91 18.21 16.62
N ALA A 230 -17.28 17.60 17.64
CA ALA A 230 -16.01 18.09 18.16
C ALA A 230 -14.84 17.99 17.15
N ALA A 231 -14.96 17.18 16.11
CA ALA A 231 -13.96 17.08 15.04
C ALA A 231 -14.12 18.15 13.95
N GLU A 232 -15.24 18.88 13.90
CA GLU A 232 -15.48 19.93 12.90
C GLU A 232 -14.46 21.06 13.00
N ASP A 233 -14.00 21.40 14.21
CA ASP A 233 -12.93 22.38 14.45
C ASP A 233 -11.60 22.00 13.78
N ARG A 234 -11.42 20.72 13.46
CA ARG A 234 -10.25 20.19 12.73
C ARG A 234 -10.52 20.00 11.23
N GLY A 235 -11.69 20.43 10.75
CA GLY A 235 -12.11 20.33 9.35
C GLY A 235 -12.90 19.08 8.98
N TYR A 236 -13.39 18.29 9.95
CA TYR A 236 -14.32 17.19 9.66
C TYR A 236 -15.68 17.73 9.19
N THR A 237 -16.30 17.10 8.20
CA THR A 237 -17.55 17.60 7.59
C THR A 237 -18.69 16.59 7.53
N ALA A 238 -18.41 15.30 7.79
CA ALA A 238 -19.35 14.23 7.48
C ALA A 238 -20.52 14.12 8.48
N THR A 239 -20.51 14.88 9.58
CA THR A 239 -21.67 15.05 10.46
C THR A 239 -22.91 15.47 9.65
N LYS A 240 -22.71 16.38 8.68
CA LYS A 240 -23.67 16.79 7.65
C LYS A 240 -23.61 15.84 6.45
N HIS A 241 -24.03 14.60 6.69
CA HIS A 241 -23.88 13.48 5.76
C HIS A 241 -24.65 13.64 4.45
N GLN A 242 -25.75 14.40 4.39
CA GLN A 242 -26.49 14.64 3.15
C GLN A 242 -25.65 15.49 2.18
N ARG A 243 -25.10 16.60 2.68
CA ARG A 243 -24.12 17.42 1.93
C ARG A 243 -22.90 16.60 1.52
N GLU A 244 -22.35 15.81 2.43
CA GLU A 244 -21.09 15.08 2.20
C GLU A 244 -21.17 14.13 1.00
N VAL A 245 -22.32 13.47 0.80
CA VAL A 245 -22.55 12.58 -0.36
C VAL A 245 -23.07 13.31 -1.61
N GLY A 246 -23.12 14.64 -1.58
CA GLY A 246 -23.39 15.46 -2.75
C GLY A 246 -24.87 15.83 -2.97
N ALA A 247 -25.73 15.80 -1.94
CA ALA A 247 -27.13 16.23 -2.09
C ALA A 247 -27.23 17.63 -2.72
N GLY A 248 -26.43 18.59 -2.23
CA GLY A 248 -26.39 19.95 -2.78
C GLY A 248 -25.81 20.06 -4.20
N TYR A 249 -24.92 19.13 -4.57
CA TYR A 249 -24.41 19.03 -5.95
C TYR A 249 -25.54 18.60 -6.89
N PHE A 250 -26.34 17.60 -6.51
CA PHE A 250 -27.49 17.17 -7.30
C PHE A 250 -28.63 18.19 -7.32
N ASP A 251 -28.86 18.93 -6.24
CA ASP A 251 -29.81 20.05 -6.25
C ASP A 251 -29.37 21.15 -7.23
N ARG A 252 -28.07 21.41 -7.35
CA ARG A 252 -27.53 22.35 -8.34
C ARG A 252 -27.77 21.85 -9.76
N ILE A 253 -27.59 20.55 -10.03
CA ILE A 253 -27.92 19.96 -11.33
C ILE A 253 -29.42 20.10 -11.60
N ALA A 254 -30.28 19.71 -10.65
CA ALA A 254 -31.72 19.77 -10.79
C ALA A 254 -32.20 21.19 -11.14
N THR A 255 -31.72 22.19 -10.40
CA THR A 255 -32.05 23.61 -10.63
C THR A 255 -31.40 24.21 -11.88
N THR A 256 -30.34 23.60 -12.40
CA THR A 256 -29.78 23.98 -13.72
C THR A 256 -30.68 23.49 -14.86
N VAL A 257 -31.28 22.30 -14.73
CA VAL A 257 -32.21 21.74 -15.72
C VAL A 257 -33.58 22.40 -15.63
N ASP A 258 -34.11 22.54 -14.43
CA ASP A 258 -35.37 23.22 -14.13
C ASP A 258 -35.19 24.15 -12.91
N PRO A 259 -34.97 25.46 -13.14
CA PRO A 259 -34.83 26.45 -12.07
C PRO A 259 -36.04 26.56 -11.13
N THR A 260 -37.19 26.01 -11.52
CA THR A 260 -38.45 26.04 -10.76
C THR A 260 -38.82 24.69 -10.14
N SER A 261 -37.89 23.73 -10.13
CA SER A 261 -38.11 22.41 -9.55
C SER A 261 -38.58 22.51 -8.09
N SER A 262 -39.70 21.85 -7.79
CA SER A 262 -40.29 21.79 -6.45
C SER A 262 -39.81 20.60 -5.62
N THR A 263 -38.82 19.84 -6.12
CA THR A 263 -38.35 18.57 -5.53
C THR A 263 -36.84 18.55 -5.27
N THR A 264 -36.24 19.71 -4.96
CA THR A 264 -34.86 19.76 -4.43
C THR A 264 -34.81 19.14 -3.03
N ALA A 265 -33.67 18.55 -2.66
CA ALA A 265 -33.54 17.69 -1.49
C ALA A 265 -33.12 18.43 -0.21
N LEU A 266 -32.19 19.39 -0.28
CA LEU A 266 -31.62 20.00 0.92
C LEU A 266 -32.58 20.97 1.62
N ALA A 267 -33.34 21.73 0.83
CA ALA A 267 -34.34 22.66 1.36
C ALA A 267 -35.45 21.89 2.09
N GLY A 268 -35.65 22.18 3.37
CA GLY A 268 -36.59 21.47 4.24
C GLY A 268 -36.08 20.15 4.82
N SER A 269 -34.80 19.81 4.64
CA SER A 269 -34.19 18.63 5.25
C SER A 269 -33.96 18.80 6.76
N THR A 270 -33.87 17.68 7.49
CA THR A 270 -33.48 17.72 8.91
C THR A 270 -32.05 18.21 9.10
N GLU A 271 -31.18 17.98 8.11
CA GLU A 271 -29.82 18.52 8.12
C GLU A 271 -29.84 20.06 8.16
N GLU A 272 -30.62 20.70 7.28
CA GLU A 272 -30.80 22.16 7.27
C GLU A 272 -31.39 22.69 8.58
N GLY A 273 -32.34 21.97 9.18
CA GLY A 273 -33.06 22.42 10.37
C GLY A 273 -32.42 22.11 11.73
N GLN A 274 -31.44 21.21 11.81
CA GLN A 274 -30.90 20.72 13.08
C GLN A 274 -29.37 20.80 13.19
N PHE A 275 -28.66 20.96 12.07
CA PHE A 275 -27.19 20.95 12.04
C PHE A 275 -26.69 22.34 11.62
N HIS A 276 -26.66 23.28 12.57
CA HIS A 276 -26.19 24.65 12.35
C HIS A 276 -24.68 24.75 12.55
#